data_AF-A0AAW1H3T7-F1
#
_entry.id   AF-A0AAW1H3T7-F1
#
_cell.length_a   1.000
_cell.length_b   1.000
_cell.length_c   1.000
_cell.angle_alpha   90.00
_cell.angle_beta   90.00
_cell.angle_gamma   90.00
#
_symmetry.space_group_name_H-M   'P 1'
#
loop_
_entity.id
_entity.type
_entity.pdbx_description
1 polymer ?
#
loop_
_entity_poly.entity_id
_entity_poly.type
_entity_poly.pdbx_seq_one_letter_code
_entity_poly.pdbx_strand_id
1 'polypeptide(L)'
;MRFESAIDQQRHTQKKIDNDNRHSSPKLLSQLPIENHGAKVYTHELFDEFQQEVFSSTSGPSARGFSEKNEVDITNLKDGLRGKFFDV
;
A
#
# COMPACT_ATOMS: atom_id res chain seq x y z
N MET A 1 -19.16 -32.38 -6.96
CA MET A 1 -17.84 -32.34 -6.28
C MET A 1 -16.82 -31.39 -6.95
N ARG A 2 -17.23 -30.27 -7.58
CA ARG A 2 -16.27 -29.32 -8.20
C ARG A 2 -16.00 -28.09 -7.32
N PHE A 3 -17.03 -27.65 -6.59
CA PHE A 3 -16.93 -26.52 -5.67
C PHE A 3 -16.02 -26.81 -4.47
N GLU A 4 -16.15 -27.96 -3.84
CA GLU A 4 -15.30 -28.36 -2.70
C GLU A 4 -13.81 -28.35 -3.08
N SER A 5 -13.47 -28.93 -4.23
CA SER A 5 -12.09 -28.94 -4.73
C SER A 5 -11.57 -27.54 -5.04
N ALA A 6 -12.39 -26.64 -5.57
CA ALA A 6 -12.00 -25.25 -5.83
C ALA A 6 -11.76 -24.48 -4.53
N ILE A 7 -12.61 -24.67 -3.52
CA ILE A 7 -12.47 -24.06 -2.19
C ILE A 7 -11.20 -24.57 -1.50
N ASP A 8 -10.92 -25.87 -1.58
CA ASP A 8 -9.70 -26.46 -1.01
C ASP A 8 -8.43 -25.92 -1.67
N GLN A 9 -8.44 -25.75 -3.00
CA GLN A 9 -7.34 -25.11 -3.71
C GLN A 9 -7.12 -23.67 -3.25
N GLN A 10 -8.18 -22.87 -3.15
CA GLN A 10 -8.08 -21.49 -2.68
C GLN A 10 -7.50 -21.42 -1.26
N ARG A 11 -7.98 -22.28 -0.35
CA ARG A 11 -7.49 -22.36 1.02
C ARG A 11 -6.03 -22.79 1.10
N HIS A 12 -5.60 -23.72 0.25
CA HIS A 12 -4.20 -24.13 0.18
C HIS A 12 -3.30 -22.98 -0.29
N THR A 13 -3.71 -22.27 -1.35
CA THR A 13 -3.00 -21.10 -1.87
C THR A 13 -2.89 -20.00 -0.81
N GLN A 14 -3.99 -19.65 -0.14
CA GLN A 14 -3.98 -18.61 0.90
C GLN A 14 -3.03 -18.96 2.05
N LYS A 15 -3.10 -20.19 2.57
CA LYS A 15 -2.20 -20.64 3.66
C LYS A 15 -0.73 -20.55 3.27
N LYS A 16 -0.41 -20.86 2.02
CA LYS A 16 0.97 -20.76 1.52
C LYS A 16 1.43 -19.30 1.48
N ILE A 17 0.63 -18.42 0.88
CA ILE A 17 0.94 -16.98 0.79
C ILE A 17 1.09 -16.36 2.19
N ASP A 18 0.16 -16.67 3.10
CA ASP A 18 0.22 -16.18 4.48
C ASP A 18 1.49 -16.65 5.19
N ASN A 19 1.87 -17.92 5.01
CA ASN A 19 3.09 -18.47 5.60
C ASN A 19 4.35 -17.81 5.05
N ASP A 20 4.41 -17.64 3.73
CA ASP A 20 5.56 -17.04 3.04
C ASP A 20 5.73 -15.56 3.42
N ASN A 21 4.62 -14.86 3.68
CA ASN A 21 4.62 -13.44 4.03
C ASN A 21 4.55 -13.14 5.53
N ARG A 22 4.38 -14.14 6.40
CA ARG A 22 4.19 -13.96 7.86
C ARG A 22 5.29 -13.14 8.54
N HIS A 23 6.51 -13.23 8.02
CA HIS A 23 7.69 -12.56 8.57
C HIS A 23 8.30 -11.56 7.60
N SER A 24 7.65 -11.30 6.46
CA SER A 24 8.10 -10.28 5.52
C SER A 24 7.45 -8.94 5.87
N SER A 25 8.26 -7.88 5.87
CA SER A 25 7.77 -6.51 5.87
C SER A 25 7.94 -5.95 4.46
N PRO A 26 6.98 -5.18 3.95
CA PRO A 26 7.13 -4.57 2.64
C PRO A 26 8.32 -3.60 2.67
N LYS A 27 9.00 -3.47 1.53
CA LYS A 27 10.17 -2.59 1.42
C LYS A 27 9.70 -1.15 1.36
N LEU A 28 10.35 -0.27 2.11
CA LEU A 28 10.07 1.16 2.06
C LEU A 28 10.85 1.84 0.93
N LEU A 29 10.17 2.55 0.04
CA LEU A 29 10.80 3.33 -1.05
C LEU A 29 11.25 4.70 -0.58
N SER A 30 10.56 5.28 0.41
CA SER A 30 10.99 6.50 1.08
C SER A 30 11.05 6.30 2.60
N GLN A 31 11.42 7.35 3.33
CA GLN A 31 11.39 7.32 4.81
C GLN A 31 10.24 8.15 5.35
N LEU A 32 9.18 8.33 4.57
CA LEU A 32 8.03 9.13 4.99
C LEU A 32 7.25 8.40 6.10
N PRO A 33 6.89 9.09 7.20
CA PRO A 33 6.16 8.48 8.32
C PRO A 33 4.85 7.78 7.91
N ILE A 34 4.19 8.26 6.86
CA ILE A 34 2.94 7.69 6.34
C ILE A 34 3.14 6.27 5.77
N GLU A 35 4.30 5.97 5.19
CA GLU A 35 4.61 4.65 4.64
C GLU A 35 4.72 3.59 5.75
N ASN A 36 5.27 3.95 6.92
CA ASN A 36 5.33 3.06 8.09
C ASN A 36 3.93 2.68 8.61
N HIS A 37 2.96 3.58 8.49
CA HIS A 37 1.58 3.27 8.85
C HIS A 37 0.91 2.42 7.76
N GLY A 38 1.07 2.81 6.48
CA GLY A 38 0.54 2.06 5.34
C GLY A 38 1.00 0.61 5.32
N ALA A 39 2.28 0.35 5.62
CA ALA A 39 2.88 -0.99 5.63
C ALA A 39 2.24 -1.95 6.65
N LYS A 40 1.54 -1.42 7.67
CA LYS A 40 0.87 -2.20 8.71
C LYS A 40 -0.61 -2.47 8.37
N VAL A 41 -1.20 -1.65 7.51
CA VAL A 41 -2.65 -1.66 7.23
C VAL A 41 -2.95 -2.34 5.89
N TYR A 42 -2.10 -2.14 4.88
CA TYR A 42 -2.27 -2.73 3.57
C TYR A 42 -1.65 -4.13 3.45
N THR A 43 -2.18 -4.92 2.53
CA THR A 43 -1.46 -6.10 2.01
C THR A 43 -0.22 -5.64 1.24
N HIS A 44 0.78 -6.53 1.10
CA HIS A 44 2.01 -6.20 0.37
C HIS A 44 1.75 -5.63 -1.03
N GLU A 45 0.81 -6.23 -1.79
CA GLU A 45 0.45 -5.78 -3.14
C GLU A 45 -0.14 -4.36 -3.15
N LEU A 46 -1.10 -4.08 -2.26
CA LEU A 46 -1.72 -2.74 -2.18
C LEU A 46 -0.74 -1.70 -1.62
N PHE A 47 0.14 -2.11 -0.72
CA PHE A 47 1.16 -1.22 -0.17
C PHE A 47 2.17 -0.79 -1.23
N ASP A 48 2.56 -1.69 -2.14
CA ASP A 48 3.47 -1.36 -3.24
C ASP A 48 2.87 -0.27 -4.15
N GLU A 49 1.57 -0.34 -4.47
CA GLU A 49 0.87 0.68 -5.25
C GLU A 49 0.79 2.02 -4.49
N PHE A 50 0.32 1.99 -3.24
CA PHE A 50 0.25 3.16 -2.36
C PHE A 50 1.58 3.90 -2.28
N GLN A 51 2.66 3.14 -2.07
CA GLN A 51 3.99 3.71 -1.88
C GLN A 51 4.54 4.37 -3.15
N GLN A 52 4.23 3.83 -4.33
CA GLN A 52 4.61 4.46 -5.59
C GLN A 52 3.92 5.82 -5.79
N GLU A 53 2.66 5.95 -5.38
CA GLU A 53 1.92 7.22 -5.44
C GLU A 53 2.50 8.25 -4.47
N VAL A 54 2.81 7.84 -3.24
CA VAL A 54 3.45 8.68 -2.22
C VAL A 54 4.85 9.14 -2.67
N PHE A 55 5.66 8.23 -3.20
CA PHE A 55 7.00 8.56 -3.69
C PHE A 55 6.94 9.51 -4.91
N SER A 56 6.04 9.26 -5.84
CA SER A 56 5.88 10.09 -7.06
C SER A 56 5.36 11.49 -6.74
N SER A 57 4.42 11.61 -5.79
CA SER A 57 3.89 12.90 -5.36
C SER A 57 4.93 13.74 -4.61
N THR A 58 5.80 13.10 -3.82
CA THR A 58 6.83 13.78 -3.02
C THR A 58 8.10 14.09 -3.80
N SER A 59 8.48 13.27 -4.78
CA SER A 59 9.67 13.49 -5.60
C SER A 59 9.49 14.58 -6.68
N GLY A 60 8.25 15.03 -6.92
CA GLY A 60 7.94 16.08 -7.89
C GLY A 60 8.33 17.50 -7.43
N PRO A 61 8.57 18.44 -8.38
CA PRO A 61 8.95 19.82 -8.07
C PRO A 61 7.89 20.59 -7.25
N SER A 62 6.64 20.13 -7.24
CA SER A 62 5.55 20.74 -6.45
C SER A 62 5.61 20.43 -4.95
N ALA A 63 6.42 19.46 -4.50
CA ALA A 63 6.45 19.01 -3.11
C ALA A 63 7.38 19.82 -2.19
N ARG A 64 8.17 20.77 -2.74
CA ARG A 64 9.17 21.54 -1.97
C ARG A 64 8.59 22.67 -1.09
N GLY A 65 7.28 22.73 -0.88
CA GLY A 65 6.57 23.89 -0.34
C GLY A 65 5.82 23.69 0.99
N PHE A 66 6.19 22.72 1.84
CA PHE A 66 5.45 22.45 3.07
C PHE A 66 6.09 23.16 4.28
N SER A 67 5.32 24.06 4.91
CA SER A 67 5.64 24.72 6.17
C SER A 67 4.99 23.97 7.32
N GLU A 68 5.81 23.58 8.29
CA GLU A 68 5.43 22.97 9.56
C GLU A 68 4.52 23.92 10.36
N LYS A 69 3.29 23.50 10.62
CA LYS A 69 2.42 24.11 11.64
C LYS A 69 1.70 23.01 12.41
N ASN A 70 2.25 22.73 13.59
CA ASN A 70 1.62 22.17 14.79
C ASN A 70 1.00 20.77 14.67
N GLU A 71 1.66 19.81 15.34
CA GLU A 71 1.17 18.53 15.91
C GLU A 71 0.44 17.53 14.99
N VAL A 72 0.24 17.88 13.71
CA VAL A 72 -0.30 17.02 12.67
C VAL A 72 0.52 17.27 11.40
N ASP A 73 1.24 16.26 10.93
CA ASP A 73 1.90 16.31 9.63
C ASP A 73 0.84 16.23 8.52
N ILE A 74 0.38 17.39 8.05
CA ILE A 74 -0.58 17.50 6.97
C ILE A 74 0.18 17.43 5.64
N THR A 75 0.30 16.22 5.07
CA THR A 75 0.73 16.04 3.69
C THR A 75 -0.46 16.29 2.76
N ASN A 76 -0.47 17.44 2.07
CA ASN A 76 -1.46 17.67 1.01
C ASN A 76 -1.03 16.89 -0.24
N LEU A 77 -1.47 15.63 -0.36
CA LEU A 77 -1.45 14.91 -1.62
C LEU A 77 -2.48 15.58 -2.54
N LYS A 78 -2.05 16.12 -3.68
CA LYS A 78 -2.98 16.48 -4.75
C LYS A 78 -3.34 15.21 -5.50
N ASP A 79 -4.60 14.79 -5.39
CA ASP A 79 -5.16 13.70 -6.19
C ASP A 79 -5.07 14.05 -7.68
N GLY A 80 -4.01 13.60 -8.32
CA GLY A 80 -3.92 13.47 -9.77
C GLY A 80 -4.68 12.22 -10.19
N LEU A 81 -6.02 12.29 -10.13
CA LEU A 81 -6.96 11.23 -10.50
C LEU A 81 -6.43 10.29 -11.58
N ARG A 82 -6.12 9.06 -11.19
CA ARG A 82 -6.28 7.90 -12.07
C ARG A 82 -6.98 6.79 -11.30
N GLY A 83 -8.26 7.03 -11.00
CA GLY A 83 -9.16 6.04 -10.44
C GLY A 83 -9.19 4.78 -11.31
N LYS A 84 -8.61 3.70 -10.79
CA LYS A 84 -8.91 2.35 -11.24
C LYS A 84 -10.03 1.85 -10.33
N PHE A 85 -11.25 1.92 -10.84
CA PHE A 85 -12.38 1.25 -10.22
C PHE A 85 -12.09 -0.26 -10.29
N PHE A 86 -12.08 -0.91 -9.13
CA PHE A 86 -12.19 -2.36 -9.06
C PHE A 86 -13.68 -2.68 -9.16
N ASP A 87 -14.12 -3.12 -10.33
CA ASP A 87 -15.45 -3.69 -10.49
C ASP A 87 -15.53 -4.98 -9.66
N VAL A 88 -16.54 -5.05 -8.78
CA VAL A 88 -16.90 -6.22 -7.94
C VAL A 88 -17.89 -7.11 -8.68
#